data_AF-A0A7Y9UP03-F1
#
_entry.id   AF-A0A7Y9UP03-F1
#
_cell.length_a   1.000
_cell.length_b   1.000
_cell.length_c   1.000
_cell.angle_alpha   90.00
_cell.angle_beta   90.00
_cell.angle_gamma   90.00
#
_symmetry.space_group_name_H-M   'P 1'
#
loop_
_entity.id
_entity.type
_entity.pdbx_description
1 polymer ?
#
loop_
_entity_poly.entity_id
_entity_poly.type
_entity_poly.pdbx_seq_one_letter_code
_entity_poly.pdbx_strand_id
1 'polypeptide(L)'
;MAIPHSSGTHLPPSSGTPSGGPDPRGAQSILLRVLGALTVLMLVTAVAVAVIVQLNEKDFEPKGADPLETAKRQASVLQGAAGDAFPNNTRIRPAAATSWSVQPENLVDGKPRFLPQEKWVESATAWSVRAFEGDREFTIHVSQQPPDDNGAFAWDCGEFTEPGMAECEEFSARTDGRRGVAVWFFNGDRDLMTHRVVVLADPDAGKPEVVASETIANLPPGTDYEEIKGQFRLSLVEMKAIVEDPDLAFPPAAEEPALPSYSTCTHGFGTPPPTCPEGLK
;
A
#
# COMPACT_ATOMS: atom_id res chain seq x y z
N MET A 1 -73.54 67.13 43.03
CA MET A 1 -74.31 68.00 42.11
C MET A 1 -73.39 69.10 41.62
N ALA A 2 -73.66 69.70 40.45
CA ALA A 2 -72.85 70.70 39.74
C ALA A 2 -71.53 70.21 39.09
N ILE A 3 -71.27 70.75 37.90
CA ILE A 3 -70.01 70.75 37.12
C ILE A 3 -69.83 72.20 36.62
N PRO A 4 -68.64 72.79 36.75
CA PRO A 4 -68.05 73.63 35.68
C PRO A 4 -66.67 73.05 35.26
N HIS A 5 -66.15 73.20 34.03
CA HIS A 5 -65.78 74.41 33.27
C HIS A 5 -64.70 75.27 33.99
N SER A 6 -63.70 75.89 33.34
CA SER A 6 -63.46 76.14 31.90
C SER A 6 -61.97 76.23 31.54
N SER A 7 -61.68 76.29 30.24
CA SER A 7 -60.39 76.46 29.56
C SER A 7 -59.58 77.70 29.97
N GLY A 8 -58.26 77.63 29.77
CA GLY A 8 -57.35 78.79 29.68
C GLY A 8 -56.29 78.55 28.60
N THR A 9 -56.15 79.47 27.66
CA THR A 9 -55.38 79.29 26.41
C THR A 9 -54.06 80.09 26.41
N HIS A 10 -53.03 79.60 25.71
CA HIS A 10 -52.15 80.32 24.74
C HIS A 10 -50.73 79.72 24.62
N LEU A 11 -50.10 79.96 23.46
CA LEU A 11 -48.82 79.42 22.95
C LEU A 11 -47.85 80.61 22.70
N PRO A 12 -46.64 80.39 22.12
CA PRO A 12 -45.45 79.62 22.53
C PRO A 12 -44.26 80.63 22.68
N PRO A 13 -42.95 80.33 22.47
CA PRO A 13 -42.15 79.09 22.41
C PRO A 13 -41.14 79.06 23.61
N SER A 14 -39.92 78.49 23.65
CA SER A 14 -39.05 77.85 22.65
C SER A 14 -38.01 76.89 23.27
N SER A 15 -37.11 76.39 22.42
CA SER A 15 -35.98 75.48 22.65
C SER A 15 -34.80 76.03 23.48
N GLY A 16 -34.19 75.18 24.32
CA GLY A 16 -32.87 75.40 24.91
C GLY A 16 -32.34 74.18 25.70
N THR A 17 -31.47 73.37 25.10
CA THR A 17 -30.94 72.13 25.70
C THR A 17 -29.56 72.35 26.34
N PRO A 18 -29.33 72.02 27.62
CA PRO A 18 -27.99 71.97 28.21
C PRO A 18 -27.21 70.73 27.73
N SER A 19 -25.96 70.91 27.32
CA SER A 19 -25.02 69.81 27.04
C SER A 19 -24.20 69.47 28.30
N GLY A 20 -23.79 68.20 28.44
CA GLY A 20 -23.09 67.70 29.62
C GLY A 20 -22.43 66.33 29.43
N GLY A 21 -21.80 66.10 28.27
CA GLY A 21 -21.05 64.86 28.00
C GLY A 21 -19.67 64.84 28.68
N PRO A 22 -19.13 63.66 29.07
CA PRO A 22 -17.84 63.54 29.74
C PRO A 22 -16.63 63.76 28.81
N ASP A 23 -15.52 64.17 29.41
CA ASP A 23 -14.31 64.65 28.73
C ASP A 23 -13.60 63.55 27.91
N PRO A 24 -13.40 63.72 26.58
CA PRO A 24 -12.93 62.64 25.70
C PRO A 24 -11.48 62.21 25.93
N ARG A 25 -10.67 63.07 26.58
CA ARG A 25 -9.22 62.86 26.74
C ARG A 25 -8.86 61.74 27.73
N GLY A 26 -9.70 61.48 28.74
CA GLY A 26 -9.46 60.41 29.71
C GLY A 26 -9.67 59.01 29.12
N ALA A 27 -10.81 58.81 28.44
CA ALA A 27 -11.20 57.51 27.90
C ALA A 27 -10.22 56.98 26.84
N GLN A 28 -9.72 57.84 25.94
CA GLN A 28 -8.77 57.46 24.91
C GLN A 28 -7.44 56.93 25.49
N SER A 29 -6.94 57.52 26.58
CA SER A 29 -5.68 57.10 27.21
C SER A 29 -5.78 55.70 27.82
N ILE A 30 -6.92 55.37 28.44
CA ILE A 30 -7.18 54.05 29.02
C ILE A 30 -7.33 53.01 27.90
N LEU A 31 -8.11 53.33 26.85
CA LEU A 31 -8.34 52.43 25.72
C LEU A 31 -7.02 52.05 25.02
N LEU A 32 -6.13 53.02 24.78
CA LEU A 32 -4.80 52.80 24.20
C LEU A 32 -3.92 51.89 25.07
N ARG A 33 -3.98 52.02 26.40
CA ARG A 33 -3.23 51.14 27.33
C ARG A 33 -3.75 49.71 27.33
N VAL A 34 -5.08 49.52 27.28
CA VAL A 34 -5.70 48.19 27.19
C VAL A 34 -5.37 47.52 25.85
N LEU A 35 -5.41 48.27 24.74
CA LEU A 35 -5.04 47.76 23.42
C LEU A 35 -3.56 47.36 23.36
N GLY A 36 -2.66 48.18 23.93
CA GLY A 36 -1.23 47.87 24.04
C GLY A 36 -0.92 46.65 24.93
N ALA A 37 -1.67 46.46 26.01
CA ALA A 37 -1.55 45.26 26.85
C ALA A 37 -2.00 44.00 26.09
N LEU A 38 -3.08 44.08 25.31
CA LEU A 38 -3.58 42.98 24.49
C LEU A 38 -2.63 42.61 23.34
N THR A 39 -2.01 43.58 22.66
CA THR A 39 -1.04 43.28 21.59
C THR A 39 0.25 42.68 22.16
N VAL A 40 0.75 43.16 23.30
CA VAL A 40 1.89 42.53 24.00
C VAL A 40 1.54 41.11 24.44
N LEU A 41 0.35 40.88 25.02
CA LEU A 41 -0.08 39.55 25.42
C LEU A 41 -0.16 38.58 24.23
N MET A 42 -0.75 39.01 23.11
CA MET A 42 -0.80 38.18 21.89
C MET A 42 0.59 37.94 21.28
N LEU A 43 1.52 38.89 21.37
CA LEU A 43 2.90 38.68 20.93
C LEU A 43 3.61 37.65 21.82
N VAL A 44 3.41 37.72 23.14
CA VAL A 44 3.97 36.75 24.10
C VAL A 44 3.38 35.36 23.90
N THR A 45 2.08 35.22 23.65
CA THR A 45 1.49 33.89 23.33
C THR A 45 1.95 33.37 21.98
N ALA A 46 2.10 34.21 20.95
CA ALA A 46 2.64 33.80 19.65
C ALA A 46 4.10 33.33 19.75
N VAL A 47 4.94 34.04 20.52
CA VAL A 47 6.33 33.62 20.80
C VAL A 47 6.36 32.35 21.65
N ALA A 48 5.50 32.21 22.66
CA ALA A 48 5.42 31.00 23.46
C ALA A 48 5.00 29.77 22.62
N VAL A 49 4.02 29.93 21.72
CA VAL A 49 3.62 28.87 20.78
C VAL A 49 4.77 28.55 19.81
N ALA A 50 5.44 29.54 19.24
CA ALA A 50 6.59 29.31 18.35
C ALA A 50 7.76 28.61 19.06
N VAL A 51 8.01 28.93 20.34
CA VAL A 51 9.02 28.24 21.17
C VAL A 51 8.59 26.81 21.51
N ILE A 52 7.32 26.57 21.83
CA ILE A 52 6.79 25.21 22.06
C ILE A 52 6.88 24.37 20.78
N VAL A 53 6.59 24.95 19.61
CA VAL A 53 6.76 24.29 18.30
C VAL A 53 8.22 23.96 18.06
N GLN A 54 9.15 24.92 18.17
CA GLN A 54 10.59 24.65 17.96
C GLN A 54 11.24 23.72 19.00
N LEU A 55 10.65 23.58 20.19
CA LEU A 55 11.09 22.60 21.19
C LEU A 55 10.55 21.20 20.87
N ASN A 56 9.29 21.08 20.40
CA ASN A 56 8.75 19.81 19.94
C ASN A 56 9.41 19.32 18.63
N GLU A 57 9.76 20.22 17.71
CA GLU A 57 10.43 19.90 16.44
C GLU A 57 11.89 19.43 16.62
N LYS A 58 12.52 19.67 17.78
CA LYS A 58 13.96 19.42 17.97
C LYS A 58 14.36 18.06 18.51
N ASP A 59 13.44 17.33 19.13
CA ASP A 59 13.72 16.02 19.77
C ASP A 59 12.89 14.86 19.18
N PHE A 60 12.18 15.10 18.07
CA PHE A 60 11.46 14.06 17.31
C PHE A 60 11.75 14.14 15.80
N GLU A 61 13.00 13.84 15.42
CA GLU A 61 13.15 12.99 14.25
C GLU A 61 12.45 11.66 14.57
N PRO A 62 11.42 11.22 13.80
CA PRO A 62 10.93 9.87 13.95
C PRO A 62 12.05 8.94 13.50
N LYS A 63 12.70 8.26 14.45
CA LYS A 63 13.57 7.13 14.12
C LYS A 63 12.77 6.21 13.20
N GLY A 64 13.22 6.06 11.96
CA GLY A 64 12.58 5.18 10.99
C GLY A 64 12.36 3.82 11.64
N ALA A 65 11.20 3.21 11.40
CA ALA A 65 10.89 1.90 11.96
C ALA A 65 12.04 0.95 11.64
N ASP A 66 12.59 0.30 12.68
CA ASP A 66 13.71 -0.64 12.56
C ASP A 66 13.52 -1.48 11.30
N PRO A 67 14.48 -1.53 10.36
CA PRO A 67 14.32 -2.28 9.11
C PRO A 67 13.84 -3.73 9.34
N LEU A 68 14.24 -4.36 10.46
CA LEU A 68 13.77 -5.69 10.82
C LEU A 68 12.29 -5.71 11.26
N GLU A 69 11.80 -4.67 11.94
CA GLU A 69 10.38 -4.49 12.24
C GLU A 69 9.57 -4.11 10.99
N THR A 70 10.16 -3.38 10.04
CA THR A 70 9.54 -3.11 8.73
C THR A 70 9.36 -4.42 7.93
N ALA A 71 10.39 -5.27 7.89
CA ALA A 71 10.33 -6.60 7.29
C ALA A 71 9.32 -7.52 8.00
N LYS A 72 9.28 -7.51 9.34
CA LYS A 72 8.23 -8.21 10.12
C LYS A 72 6.83 -7.69 9.79
N ARG A 73 6.67 -6.39 9.56
CA ARG A 73 5.38 -5.78 9.19
C ARG A 73 4.93 -6.25 7.81
N GLN A 74 5.82 -6.28 6.81
CA GLN A 74 5.54 -6.88 5.49
C GLN A 74 5.06 -8.34 5.64
N ALA A 75 5.79 -9.16 6.41
CA ALA A 75 5.42 -10.54 6.69
C ALA A 75 4.04 -10.68 7.38
N SER A 76 3.68 -9.74 8.26
CA SER A 76 2.42 -9.73 9.00
C SER A 76 1.25 -9.24 8.16
N VAL A 77 1.45 -8.24 7.30
CA VAL A 77 0.44 -7.75 6.34
C VAL A 77 0.07 -8.86 5.37
N LEU A 78 1.08 -9.54 4.79
CA LEU A 78 0.85 -10.63 3.84
C LEU A 78 0.08 -11.81 4.48
N GLN A 79 0.33 -12.10 5.76
CA GLN A 79 -0.45 -13.08 6.53
C GLN A 79 -1.87 -12.59 6.87
N GLY A 80 -2.06 -11.29 7.07
CA GLY A 80 -3.39 -10.67 7.23
C GLY A 80 -4.24 -10.82 5.96
N ALA A 81 -3.73 -10.36 4.82
CA ALA A 81 -4.38 -10.48 3.52
C ALA A 81 -4.77 -11.94 3.18
N ALA A 82 -3.90 -12.91 3.50
CA ALA A 82 -4.23 -14.34 3.36
C ALA A 82 -5.30 -14.82 4.37
N GLY A 83 -5.31 -14.29 5.59
CA GLY A 83 -6.32 -14.60 6.61
C GLY A 83 -7.71 -14.05 6.28
N ASP A 84 -7.77 -12.87 5.65
CA ASP A 84 -9.02 -12.21 5.27
C ASP A 84 -9.58 -12.72 3.93
N ALA A 85 -8.72 -13.19 3.01
CA ALA A 85 -9.12 -13.56 1.65
C ALA A 85 -9.19 -15.08 1.35
N PHE A 86 -8.50 -15.94 2.10
CA PHE A 86 -8.53 -17.39 1.83
C PHE A 86 -9.64 -18.12 2.60
N PRO A 87 -10.14 -19.28 2.10
CA PRO A 87 -11.19 -20.03 2.79
C PRO A 87 -10.81 -20.41 4.23
N ASN A 88 -11.78 -20.26 5.15
CA ASN A 88 -11.62 -20.45 6.60
C ASN A 88 -11.10 -21.83 7.05
N ASN A 89 -11.12 -22.83 6.18
CA ASN A 89 -10.61 -24.19 6.42
C ASN A 89 -9.19 -24.42 5.87
N THR A 90 -8.56 -23.42 5.25
CA THR A 90 -7.18 -23.52 4.76
C THR A 90 -6.15 -23.48 5.90
N ARG A 91 -5.04 -24.20 5.73
CA ARG A 91 -3.88 -24.11 6.62
C ARG A 91 -2.88 -23.09 6.12
N ILE A 92 -3.04 -21.83 6.54
CA ILE A 92 -2.08 -20.75 6.27
C ILE A 92 -0.70 -21.11 6.88
N ARG A 93 0.36 -20.87 6.11
CA ARG A 93 1.77 -20.98 6.50
C ARG A 93 2.29 -19.62 6.96
N PRO A 94 3.33 -19.57 7.83
CA PRO A 94 4.08 -18.33 8.05
C PRO A 94 4.59 -17.77 6.71
N ALA A 95 4.59 -16.45 6.57
CA ALA A 95 5.17 -15.80 5.40
C ALA A 95 6.68 -16.08 5.32
N ALA A 96 7.18 -16.22 4.09
CA ALA A 96 8.59 -16.47 3.80
C ALA A 96 9.08 -15.51 2.72
N ALA A 97 10.30 -15.00 2.89
CA ALA A 97 10.96 -14.13 1.94
C ALA A 97 12.05 -14.85 1.14
N THR A 98 12.34 -14.36 -0.06
CA THR A 98 13.42 -14.82 -0.94
C THR A 98 14.19 -13.63 -1.49
N SER A 99 15.44 -13.85 -1.91
CA SER A 99 16.19 -12.89 -2.73
C SER A 99 16.00 -13.18 -4.21
N TRP A 100 16.11 -12.16 -5.06
CA TRP A 100 16.28 -12.35 -6.50
C TRP A 100 17.68 -12.85 -6.86
N SER A 101 18.67 -12.68 -5.97
CA SER A 101 20.08 -12.91 -6.29
C SER A 101 20.43 -14.39 -6.46
N VAL A 102 21.20 -14.73 -7.50
CA VAL A 102 21.75 -16.09 -7.72
C VAL A 102 23.04 -16.37 -6.94
N GLN A 103 23.45 -15.49 -6.02
CA GLN A 103 24.54 -15.75 -5.09
C GLN A 103 24.34 -17.13 -4.40
N PRO A 104 25.40 -17.94 -4.23
CA PRO A 104 25.27 -19.31 -3.70
C PRO A 104 24.55 -19.39 -2.35
N GLU A 105 24.76 -18.41 -1.48
CA GLU A 105 24.08 -18.29 -0.19
C GLU A 105 22.59 -17.93 -0.28
N ASN A 106 22.04 -17.69 -1.47
CA ASN A 106 20.62 -17.40 -1.72
C ASN A 106 19.91 -18.52 -2.51
N LEU A 107 20.63 -19.58 -2.90
CA LEU A 107 20.08 -20.74 -3.60
C LEU A 107 20.08 -22.02 -2.75
N VAL A 108 19.11 -22.89 -2.97
CA VAL A 108 19.09 -24.32 -2.56
C VAL A 108 18.54 -25.11 -3.74
N ASP A 109 19.20 -26.22 -4.09
CA ASP A 109 18.79 -27.13 -5.18
C ASP A 109 18.43 -26.42 -6.50
N GLY A 110 19.22 -25.39 -6.85
CA GLY A 110 19.05 -24.59 -8.07
C GLY A 110 17.89 -23.59 -8.04
N LYS A 111 17.33 -23.26 -6.87
CA LYS A 111 16.16 -22.37 -6.72
C LYS A 111 16.37 -21.34 -5.60
N PRO A 112 15.68 -20.17 -5.61
CA PRO A 112 15.74 -19.20 -4.52
C PRO A 112 15.27 -19.84 -3.22
N ARG A 113 16.14 -19.85 -2.20
CA ARG A 113 15.80 -20.42 -0.89
C ARG A 113 15.04 -19.41 -0.04
N PHE A 114 14.22 -19.90 0.88
CA PHE A 114 13.66 -19.03 1.91
C PHE A 114 14.76 -18.45 2.81
N LEU A 115 14.72 -17.14 3.00
CA LEU A 115 15.60 -16.39 3.89
C LEU A 115 15.15 -16.57 5.35
N PRO A 116 16.07 -16.84 6.30
CA PRO A 116 15.74 -16.76 7.72
C PRO A 116 15.50 -15.29 8.10
N GLN A 117 14.75 -15.08 9.18
CA GLN A 117 14.12 -13.80 9.50
C GLN A 117 15.12 -12.65 9.69
N GLU A 118 16.29 -12.93 10.24
CA GLU A 118 17.38 -11.99 10.41
C GLU A 118 17.96 -11.46 9.09
N LYS A 119 17.85 -12.22 7.99
CA LYS A 119 18.33 -11.84 6.65
C LYS A 119 17.28 -11.12 5.79
N TRP A 120 16.08 -10.87 6.31
CA TRP A 120 15.05 -10.20 5.52
C TRP A 120 15.43 -8.75 5.20
N VAL A 121 16.13 -8.05 6.09
CA VAL A 121 16.60 -6.67 5.87
C VAL A 121 17.64 -6.58 4.75
N GLU A 122 18.59 -7.52 4.72
CA GLU A 122 19.79 -7.47 3.89
C GLU A 122 19.60 -8.06 2.49
N SER A 123 18.51 -8.81 2.25
CA SER A 123 18.42 -9.67 1.05
C SER A 123 17.02 -9.97 0.54
N ALA A 124 15.93 -9.63 1.23
CA ALA A 124 14.58 -9.92 0.75
C ALA A 124 14.15 -8.92 -0.33
N THR A 125 13.86 -9.44 -1.53
CA THR A 125 13.20 -8.68 -2.60
C THR A 125 11.86 -9.25 -3.01
N ALA A 126 11.54 -10.48 -2.58
CA ALA A 126 10.22 -11.06 -2.76
C ALA A 126 9.72 -11.76 -1.49
N TRP A 127 8.40 -11.75 -1.31
CA TRP A 127 7.67 -12.23 -0.14
C TRP A 127 6.53 -13.16 -0.58
N SER A 128 6.30 -14.26 0.13
CA SER A 128 5.19 -15.16 -0.17
C SER A 128 4.50 -15.68 1.09
N VAL A 129 3.20 -15.88 1.00
CA VAL A 129 2.39 -16.66 1.96
C VAL A 129 1.65 -17.74 1.18
N ARG A 130 1.51 -18.91 1.78
CA ARG A 130 0.86 -20.08 1.18
C ARG A 130 -0.17 -20.64 2.14
N ALA A 131 -1.30 -21.14 1.64
CA ALA A 131 -2.31 -21.83 2.42
C ALA A 131 -2.82 -23.07 1.68
N PHE A 132 -3.24 -24.10 2.42
CA PHE A 132 -3.54 -25.42 1.82
C PHE A 132 -4.91 -25.97 2.25
N GLU A 133 -5.68 -26.52 1.30
CA GLU A 133 -6.94 -27.28 1.49
C GLU A 133 -6.87 -28.57 0.66
N GLY A 134 -6.37 -29.67 1.24
CA GLY A 134 -6.13 -30.91 0.49
C GLY A 134 -5.09 -30.69 -0.61
N ASP A 135 -5.47 -31.02 -1.86
CA ASP A 135 -4.65 -30.82 -3.06
C ASP A 135 -4.66 -29.38 -3.61
N ARG A 136 -5.25 -28.43 -2.86
CA ARG A 136 -5.27 -27.00 -3.21
C ARG A 136 -4.17 -26.22 -2.52
N GLU A 137 -3.46 -25.41 -3.28
CA GLU A 137 -2.52 -24.39 -2.79
C GLU A 137 -3.01 -22.99 -3.17
N PHE A 138 -3.21 -22.14 -2.18
CA PHE A 138 -3.48 -20.71 -2.30
C PHE A 138 -2.20 -19.94 -2.01
N THR A 139 -1.86 -18.93 -2.82
CA THR A 139 -0.64 -18.13 -2.67
C THR A 139 -0.94 -16.65 -2.85
N ILE A 140 -0.37 -15.81 -1.99
CA ILE A 140 -0.12 -14.39 -2.29
C ILE A 140 1.40 -14.20 -2.35
N HIS A 141 1.89 -13.53 -3.39
CA HIS A 141 3.29 -13.21 -3.60
C HIS A 141 3.43 -11.72 -3.92
N VAL A 142 4.45 -11.07 -3.37
CA VAL A 142 4.83 -9.68 -3.65
C VAL A 142 6.30 -9.69 -4.00
N SER A 143 6.69 -9.20 -5.18
CA SER A 143 8.08 -9.18 -5.64
C SER A 143 8.47 -7.82 -6.20
N GLN A 144 9.61 -7.29 -5.77
CA GLN A 144 10.29 -6.24 -6.52
C GLN A 144 10.86 -6.84 -7.82
N GLN A 145 10.78 -6.11 -8.93
CA GLN A 145 11.38 -6.53 -10.20
C GLN A 145 12.89 -6.20 -10.18
N PRO A 146 13.78 -7.16 -10.53
CA PRO A 146 15.21 -6.88 -10.54
C PRO A 146 15.62 -5.97 -11.71
N PRO A 147 16.63 -5.09 -11.55
CA PRO A 147 17.08 -4.19 -12.62
C PRO A 147 17.61 -4.87 -13.90
N ASP A 148 17.95 -6.17 -13.84
CA ASP A 148 18.40 -6.96 -15.00
C ASP A 148 17.33 -7.91 -15.56
N ASP A 149 16.06 -7.82 -15.12
CA ASP A 149 14.99 -8.75 -15.48
C ASP A 149 14.78 -8.86 -17.01
N ASN A 150 14.97 -7.76 -17.74
CA ASN A 150 14.94 -7.70 -19.22
C ASN A 150 13.70 -8.36 -19.87
N GLY A 151 12.56 -8.38 -19.16
CA GLY A 151 11.31 -9.01 -19.63
C GLY A 151 11.24 -10.52 -19.41
N ALA A 152 12.05 -11.09 -18.51
CA ALA A 152 12.04 -12.52 -18.17
C ALA A 152 10.66 -13.07 -17.75
N PHE A 153 9.74 -12.21 -17.31
CA PHE A 153 8.31 -12.50 -17.23
C PHE A 153 7.48 -11.47 -18.02
N ALA A 154 7.40 -11.68 -19.33
CA ALA A 154 6.48 -10.96 -20.22
C ALA A 154 5.01 -11.40 -19.97
N TRP A 155 4.44 -10.93 -18.86
CA TRP A 155 3.03 -11.12 -18.51
C TRP A 155 2.11 -10.33 -19.46
N ASP A 156 1.80 -10.91 -20.61
CA ASP A 156 0.74 -10.47 -21.53
C ASP A 156 0.06 -11.67 -22.22
N CYS A 157 -1.15 -11.44 -22.72
CA CYS A 157 -1.96 -12.50 -23.34
C CYS A 157 -1.55 -12.85 -24.79
N GLY A 158 -0.51 -12.21 -25.34
CA GLY A 158 0.01 -12.45 -26.68
C GLY A 158 1.26 -13.34 -26.72
N GLU A 159 2.14 -13.21 -25.73
CA GLU A 159 3.36 -14.02 -25.61
C GLU A 159 3.12 -15.33 -24.83
N PHE A 160 2.17 -15.35 -23.88
CA PHE A 160 1.72 -16.57 -23.19
C PHE A 160 0.99 -17.55 -24.13
N THR A 161 1.77 -18.27 -24.93
CA THR A 161 1.34 -19.23 -25.96
C THR A 161 1.75 -20.67 -25.64
N GLU A 162 2.14 -20.94 -24.39
CA GLU A 162 2.58 -22.27 -23.95
C GLU A 162 1.47 -23.34 -24.06
N PRO A 163 1.80 -24.59 -24.44
CA PRO A 163 0.87 -25.70 -24.39
C PRO A 163 0.31 -25.90 -22.98
N GLY A 164 -1.01 -25.71 -22.82
CA GLY A 164 -1.69 -25.78 -21.52
C GLY A 164 -2.27 -24.44 -21.04
N MET A 165 -1.87 -23.30 -21.64
CA MET A 165 -2.67 -22.07 -21.54
C MET A 165 -4.08 -22.31 -22.08
N ALA A 166 -5.10 -21.91 -21.31
CA ALA A 166 -6.50 -22.12 -21.67
C ALA A 166 -7.31 -20.81 -21.72
N GLU A 167 -6.99 -19.84 -20.87
CA GLU A 167 -7.68 -18.53 -20.85
C GLU A 167 -6.78 -17.42 -20.30
N CYS A 168 -6.96 -16.20 -20.81
CA CYS A 168 -6.20 -15.02 -20.41
C CYS A 168 -7.05 -13.74 -20.54
N GLU A 169 -6.98 -12.86 -19.54
CA GLU A 169 -7.68 -11.57 -19.51
C GLU A 169 -6.72 -10.45 -19.02
N GLU A 170 -6.47 -9.44 -19.84
CA GLU A 170 -5.77 -8.22 -19.41
C GLU A 170 -6.74 -7.19 -18.80
N PHE A 171 -6.30 -6.50 -17.75
CA PHE A 171 -7.04 -5.44 -17.09
C PHE A 171 -6.11 -4.31 -16.61
N SER A 172 -6.70 -3.21 -16.12
CA SER A 172 -6.00 -2.12 -15.44
C SER A 172 -6.40 -2.12 -13.97
N ALA A 173 -5.41 -2.10 -13.08
CA ALA A 173 -5.59 -2.13 -11.64
C ALA A 173 -6.32 -0.87 -11.14
N ARG A 174 -7.39 -1.04 -10.37
CA ARG A 174 -8.27 0.06 -9.93
C ARG A 174 -7.61 1.05 -8.96
N THR A 175 -6.50 0.67 -8.32
CA THR A 175 -5.82 1.47 -7.29
C THR A 175 -4.74 2.41 -7.84
N ASP A 176 -3.97 1.99 -8.85
CA ASP A 176 -2.89 2.80 -9.45
C ASP A 176 -2.79 2.74 -10.98
N GLY A 177 -3.69 2.02 -11.66
CA GLY A 177 -3.80 1.98 -13.12
C GLY A 177 -2.86 1.02 -13.84
N ARG A 178 -1.90 0.40 -13.12
CA ARG A 178 -0.93 -0.57 -13.70
C ARG A 178 -1.63 -1.70 -14.45
N ARG A 179 -0.97 -2.28 -15.46
CA ARG A 179 -1.49 -3.47 -16.15
C ARG A 179 -1.56 -4.63 -15.15
N GLY A 180 -2.66 -5.35 -15.18
CA GLY A 180 -2.80 -6.67 -14.58
C GLY A 180 -3.22 -7.70 -15.61
N VAL A 181 -2.94 -8.97 -15.32
CA VAL A 181 -3.31 -10.11 -16.17
C VAL A 181 -3.88 -11.21 -15.29
N ALA A 182 -4.98 -11.81 -15.70
CA ALA A 182 -5.52 -13.03 -15.13
C ALA A 182 -5.36 -14.19 -16.13
N VAL A 183 -4.83 -15.32 -15.67
CA VAL A 183 -4.58 -16.52 -16.50
C VAL A 183 -5.15 -17.77 -15.86
N TRP A 184 -5.66 -18.66 -16.70
CA TRP A 184 -5.93 -20.06 -16.38
C TRP A 184 -5.02 -20.94 -17.23
N PHE A 185 -4.17 -21.72 -16.55
CA PHE A 185 -3.30 -22.70 -17.21
C PHE A 185 -3.46 -24.09 -16.59
N PHE A 186 -3.56 -25.08 -17.46
CA PHE A 186 -3.61 -26.51 -17.14
C PHE A 186 -2.30 -27.16 -17.59
N ASN A 187 -1.48 -27.61 -16.64
CA ASN A 187 -0.24 -28.31 -16.95
C ASN A 187 -0.49 -29.83 -16.93
N GLY A 188 -0.79 -30.39 -18.11
CA GLY A 188 -1.13 -31.81 -18.28
C GLY A 188 0.02 -32.79 -18.01
N ASP A 189 1.28 -32.33 -17.99
CA ASP A 189 2.43 -33.15 -17.59
C ASP A 189 2.62 -33.21 -16.05
N ARG A 190 1.86 -32.41 -15.29
CA ARG A 190 1.95 -32.29 -13.83
C ARG A 190 0.59 -32.46 -13.14
N ASP A 191 -0.44 -32.89 -13.86
CA ASP A 191 -1.80 -33.12 -13.37
C ASP A 191 -2.32 -31.94 -12.50
N LEU A 192 -2.16 -30.70 -12.97
CA LEU A 192 -2.56 -29.51 -12.21
C LEU A 192 -3.19 -28.40 -13.07
N MET A 193 -4.03 -27.60 -12.43
CA MET A 193 -4.61 -26.38 -12.99
C MET A 193 -4.43 -25.21 -12.03
N THR A 194 -4.05 -24.05 -12.56
CA THR A 194 -3.84 -22.82 -11.80
C THR A 194 -4.69 -21.69 -12.36
N HIS A 195 -5.36 -20.96 -11.48
CA HIS A 195 -5.92 -19.63 -11.77
C HIS A 195 -5.03 -18.61 -11.03
N ARG A 196 -4.39 -17.71 -11.79
CA ARG A 196 -3.48 -16.70 -11.27
C ARG A 196 -3.89 -15.32 -11.76
N VAL A 197 -3.87 -14.35 -10.86
CA VAL A 197 -4.02 -12.93 -11.16
C VAL A 197 -2.74 -12.21 -10.75
N VAL A 198 -2.24 -11.33 -11.61
CA VAL A 198 -1.03 -10.52 -11.42
C VAL A 198 -1.38 -9.05 -11.62
N VAL A 199 -0.83 -8.16 -10.82
CA VAL A 199 -0.64 -6.74 -11.16
C VAL A 199 0.86 -6.49 -11.25
N LEU A 200 1.31 -5.99 -12.40
CA LEU A 200 2.73 -5.92 -12.75
C LEU A 200 3.47 -4.86 -11.93
N ALA A 201 4.78 -5.07 -11.75
CA ALA A 201 5.66 -4.06 -11.17
C ALA A 201 5.63 -2.76 -11.98
N ASP A 202 5.89 -1.65 -11.30
CA ASP A 202 6.22 -0.37 -11.92
C ASP A 202 7.49 0.15 -11.22
N PRO A 203 8.68 -0.17 -11.77
CA PRO A 203 9.96 0.22 -11.15
C PRO A 203 10.14 1.74 -11.06
N ASP A 204 9.65 2.51 -12.03
CA ASP A 204 9.72 3.97 -12.04
C ASP A 204 8.88 4.60 -10.90
N ALA A 205 7.74 3.97 -10.56
CA ALA A 205 6.92 4.34 -9.41
C ALA A 205 7.30 3.61 -8.10
N GLY A 206 8.33 2.74 -8.11
CA GLY A 206 8.75 1.94 -6.96
C GLY A 206 7.72 0.93 -6.47
N LYS A 207 6.91 0.36 -7.37
CA LYS A 207 5.82 -0.59 -7.06
C LYS A 207 6.22 -2.03 -7.35
N PRO A 208 6.02 -2.98 -6.41
CA PRO A 208 6.25 -4.39 -6.65
C PRO A 208 5.16 -5.00 -7.56
N GLU A 209 5.52 -6.11 -8.20
CA GLU A 209 4.55 -7.08 -8.72
C GLU A 209 3.77 -7.68 -7.54
N VAL A 210 2.46 -7.84 -7.68
CA VAL A 210 1.62 -8.55 -6.72
C VAL A 210 0.86 -9.65 -7.44
N VAL A 211 0.96 -10.88 -6.94
CA VAL A 211 0.35 -12.09 -7.49
C VAL A 211 -0.57 -12.71 -6.46
N ALA A 212 -1.79 -13.07 -6.87
CA ALA A 212 -2.65 -13.99 -6.15
C ALA A 212 -2.89 -15.22 -7.04
N SER A 213 -2.86 -16.42 -6.48
CA SER A 213 -3.23 -17.63 -7.23
C SER A 213 -3.79 -18.75 -6.37
N GLU A 214 -4.74 -19.48 -6.93
CA GLU A 214 -5.13 -20.81 -6.48
C GLU A 214 -4.59 -21.84 -7.48
N THR A 215 -4.12 -22.98 -6.98
CA THR A 215 -3.69 -24.15 -7.77
C THR A 215 -4.38 -25.39 -7.24
N ILE A 216 -4.92 -26.21 -8.14
CA ILE A 216 -5.50 -27.53 -7.85
C ILE A 216 -4.56 -28.56 -8.48
N ALA A 217 -3.92 -29.40 -7.65
CA ALA A 217 -3.01 -30.45 -8.09
C ALA A 217 -3.66 -31.85 -8.08
N ASN A 218 -2.93 -32.86 -8.53
CA ASN A 218 -3.34 -34.28 -8.53
C ASN A 218 -4.65 -34.54 -9.30
N LEU A 219 -4.90 -33.79 -10.36
CA LEU A 219 -6.07 -33.93 -11.23
C LEU A 219 -6.08 -35.29 -11.95
N PRO A 220 -7.24 -35.98 -12.06
CA PRO A 220 -7.30 -37.24 -12.80
C PRO A 220 -6.95 -37.08 -14.29
N PRO A 221 -6.25 -38.05 -14.92
CA PRO A 221 -6.00 -38.02 -16.36
C PRO A 221 -7.30 -37.99 -17.18
N GLY A 222 -7.39 -37.06 -18.14
CA GLY A 222 -8.58 -36.88 -18.99
C GLY A 222 -9.72 -36.07 -18.36
N THR A 223 -9.44 -35.37 -17.25
CA THR A 223 -10.36 -34.40 -16.63
C THR A 223 -10.70 -33.23 -17.55
N ASP A 224 -11.94 -32.73 -17.48
CA ASP A 224 -12.41 -31.59 -18.27
C ASP A 224 -11.97 -30.23 -17.69
N TYR A 225 -11.60 -29.30 -18.56
CA TYR A 225 -11.12 -27.96 -18.19
C TYR A 225 -12.21 -27.10 -17.54
N GLU A 226 -13.41 -27.04 -18.12
CA GLU A 226 -14.50 -26.20 -17.59
C GLU A 226 -15.04 -26.78 -16.28
N GLU A 227 -15.04 -28.10 -16.11
CA GLU A 227 -15.36 -28.74 -14.83
C GLU A 227 -14.40 -28.26 -13.72
N ILE A 228 -13.08 -28.31 -13.94
CA ILE A 228 -12.10 -27.85 -12.92
C ILE A 228 -12.10 -26.33 -12.77
N LYS A 229 -12.31 -25.56 -13.84
CA LYS A 229 -12.51 -24.11 -13.77
C LYS A 229 -13.68 -23.76 -12.84
N GLY A 230 -14.77 -24.51 -12.92
CA GLY A 230 -15.93 -24.40 -12.03
C GLY A 230 -15.69 -24.84 -10.58
N GLN A 231 -14.54 -25.48 -10.28
CA GLN A 231 -14.18 -25.92 -8.93
C GLN A 231 -13.29 -24.94 -8.15
N PHE A 232 -12.78 -23.85 -8.74
CA PHE A 232 -11.96 -22.86 -8.02
C PHE A 232 -12.73 -22.21 -6.86
N ARG A 233 -12.04 -21.96 -5.74
CA ARG A 233 -12.63 -21.30 -4.55
C ARG A 233 -12.56 -19.79 -4.65
N LEU A 234 -11.47 -19.24 -5.20
CA LEU A 234 -11.30 -17.80 -5.38
C LEU A 234 -11.80 -17.37 -6.75
N SER A 235 -12.79 -16.46 -6.76
CA SER A 235 -13.24 -15.81 -7.99
C SER A 235 -12.21 -14.81 -8.50
N LEU A 236 -12.33 -14.44 -9.78
CA LEU A 236 -11.54 -13.38 -10.40
C LEU A 236 -11.70 -12.03 -9.67
N VAL A 237 -12.88 -11.76 -9.09
CA VAL A 237 -13.15 -10.52 -8.35
C VAL A 237 -12.41 -10.50 -7.01
N GLU A 238 -12.38 -11.63 -6.31
CA GLU A 238 -11.64 -11.77 -5.05
C GLU A 238 -10.13 -11.69 -5.28
N MET A 239 -9.57 -12.42 -6.26
CA MET A 239 -8.13 -12.31 -6.53
C MET A 239 -7.70 -10.95 -7.08
N LYS A 240 -8.56 -10.25 -7.86
CA LYS A 240 -8.32 -8.83 -8.20
C LYS A 240 -8.32 -7.94 -6.97
N ALA A 241 -9.20 -8.17 -5.99
CA ALA A 241 -9.19 -7.42 -4.74
C ALA A 241 -7.93 -7.70 -3.89
N ILE A 242 -7.37 -8.92 -3.92
CA ILE A 242 -6.10 -9.25 -3.26
C ILE A 242 -4.93 -8.49 -3.91
N VAL A 243 -4.75 -8.58 -5.24
CA VAL A 243 -3.58 -7.97 -5.90
C VAL A 243 -3.63 -6.43 -5.98
N GLU A 244 -4.81 -5.85 -5.79
CA GLU A 244 -5.00 -4.40 -5.69
C GLU A 244 -4.89 -3.85 -4.26
N ASP A 245 -4.67 -4.70 -3.24
CA ASP A 245 -4.56 -4.28 -1.83
C ASP A 245 -3.44 -3.23 -1.64
N PRO A 246 -3.76 -2.00 -1.20
CA PRO A 246 -2.76 -0.95 -1.02
C PRO A 246 -1.72 -1.26 0.06
N ASP A 247 -2.02 -2.09 1.06
CA ASP A 247 -1.04 -2.48 2.09
C ASP A 247 -0.02 -3.50 1.54
N LEU A 248 -0.29 -4.18 0.42
CA LEU A 248 0.66 -5.02 -0.32
C LEU A 248 1.60 -4.21 -1.25
N ALA A 249 1.45 -2.89 -1.34
CA ALA A 249 2.38 -2.01 -2.04
C ALA A 249 3.70 -1.83 -1.25
N PHE A 250 4.41 -2.93 -1.01
CA PHE A 250 5.63 -2.97 -0.22
C PHE A 250 6.72 -2.07 -0.83
N PRO A 251 7.47 -1.29 -0.01
CA PRO A 251 8.56 -0.47 -0.51
C PRO A 251 9.69 -1.32 -1.11
N PRO A 252 10.50 -0.74 -2.02
CA PRO A 252 11.75 -1.34 -2.48
C PRO A 252 12.67 -1.78 -1.33
N ALA A 253 13.58 -2.71 -1.61
CA ALA A 253 14.60 -3.12 -0.66
C ALA A 253 15.51 -1.91 -0.30
N ALA A 254 15.93 -1.82 0.96
CA ALA A 254 16.79 -0.72 1.43
C ALA A 254 18.22 -0.80 0.86
N GLU A 255 18.65 -2.01 0.48
CA GLU A 255 19.86 -2.30 -0.28
C GLU A 255 19.50 -3.36 -1.33
N GLU A 256 19.93 -3.18 -2.58
CA GLU A 256 19.61 -4.10 -3.68
C GLU A 256 20.53 -5.33 -3.67
N PRO A 257 20.00 -6.57 -3.61
CA PRO A 257 20.82 -7.78 -3.66
C PRO A 257 21.57 -7.93 -4.99
N ALA A 258 22.79 -8.48 -4.93
CA ALA A 258 23.69 -8.53 -6.06
C ALA A 258 23.12 -9.28 -7.28
N LEU A 259 23.39 -8.73 -8.47
CA LEU A 259 23.03 -9.28 -9.77
C LEU A 259 24.07 -10.32 -10.25
N PRO A 260 23.72 -11.27 -11.16
CA PRO A 260 22.44 -11.36 -11.87
C PRO A 260 21.29 -11.89 -11.03
N SER A 261 20.07 -11.61 -11.48
CA SER A 261 18.86 -12.14 -10.85
C SER A 261 18.49 -13.54 -11.36
N TYR A 262 17.71 -14.25 -10.56
CA TYR A 262 17.26 -15.61 -10.85
C TYR A 262 16.39 -15.66 -12.11
N SER A 263 15.47 -14.71 -12.30
CA SER A 263 14.63 -14.61 -13.51
C SER A 263 15.50 -14.43 -14.75
N THR A 264 16.49 -13.53 -14.73
CA THR A 264 17.43 -13.31 -15.84
C THR A 264 18.28 -14.53 -16.17
N CYS A 265 18.70 -15.32 -15.17
CA CYS A 265 19.44 -16.56 -15.40
C CYS A 265 18.58 -17.71 -15.96
N THR A 266 17.29 -17.78 -15.60
CA THR A 266 16.42 -18.95 -15.85
C THR A 266 15.37 -18.75 -16.95
N HIS A 267 14.74 -17.58 -17.02
CA HIS A 267 13.66 -17.24 -17.96
C HIS A 267 14.04 -16.11 -18.93
N GLY A 268 15.12 -15.36 -18.64
CA GLY A 268 15.57 -14.22 -19.43
C GLY A 268 15.79 -14.51 -20.93
N PHE A 269 15.27 -13.63 -21.77
CA PHE A 269 15.36 -13.72 -23.22
C PHE A 269 16.81 -13.67 -23.73
N GLY A 270 17.24 -14.77 -24.35
CA GLY A 270 18.56 -14.90 -25.00
C GLY A 270 19.62 -15.64 -24.18
N THR A 271 20.88 -15.21 -24.33
CA THR A 271 22.03 -15.79 -23.62
C THR A 271 22.17 -15.09 -22.26
N PRO A 272 22.04 -15.80 -21.13
CA PRO A 272 22.14 -15.20 -19.81
C PRO A 272 23.59 -14.74 -19.52
N PRO A 273 23.79 -13.85 -18.53
CA PRO A 273 25.12 -13.44 -18.10
C PRO A 273 26.05 -14.63 -17.80
N PRO A 274 27.34 -14.57 -18.16
CA PRO A 274 28.32 -15.64 -17.86
C PRO A 274 28.65 -15.75 -16.35
N THR A 275 28.03 -14.91 -15.52
CA THR A 275 28.05 -14.94 -14.06
C THR A 275 26.88 -15.73 -13.46
N CYS A 276 25.91 -16.18 -14.27
CA CYS A 276 24.87 -17.10 -13.81
C CYS A 276 25.47 -18.49 -13.47
N PRO A 277 25.11 -19.09 -12.32
CA PRO A 277 25.50 -20.45 -11.98
C PRO A 277 25.16 -21.48 -13.06
N GLU A 278 26.05 -22.46 -13.24
CA GLU A 278 25.83 -23.59 -14.17
C GLU A 278 24.58 -24.40 -13.77
N GLY A 279 23.79 -24.82 -14.77
CA GLY A 279 22.57 -25.61 -14.56
C GLY A 279 21.31 -24.82 -14.18
N LEU A 280 21.32 -23.49 -14.29
CA LEU A 280 20.11 -22.65 -14.20
C LEU A 280 19.39 -22.45 -15.55
N LYS A 281 19.83 -23.11 -16.63
CA LYS A 281 19.13 -23.21 -17.93
C LYS A 281 18.88 -24.66 -18.30
#